data_AF-A0A1I1LNI1-F1
#
_entry.id   AF-A0A1I1LNI1-F1
#
_cell.length_a   1.000
_cell.length_b   1.000
_cell.length_c   1.000
_cell.angle_alpha   90.00
_cell.angle_beta   90.00
_cell.angle_gamma   90.00
#
_symmetry.space_group_name_H-M   'P 1'
#
loop_
_entity.id
_entity.type
_entity.pdbx_description
1 polymer ?
#
loop_
_entity_poly.entity_id
_entity_poly.type
_entity_poly.pdbx_seq_one_letter_code
_entity_poly.pdbx_strand_id
1 'polypeptide(L)'
;MKLVEQYDTLLTNAESLLHAYEDIVKNKELYKEGQRVIGICKEWITNNEITADDIYETVDSQDGYDIVEFGYLKGITEEESYMWALLTNIVCVLCSIAYQMENQKYVPQAIECIIKEKIERFVIFINQNMDAHEDIKECLKYFNENLCY
;
A
#
# COMPACT_ATOMS: atom_id res chain seq x y z
N MET A 1 10.49 -9.70 -12.76
CA MET A 1 9.69 -10.46 -11.77
C MET A 1 8.31 -10.70 -12.35
N LYS A 2 7.69 -11.85 -12.12
CA LYS A 2 6.27 -12.05 -12.49
C LYS A 2 5.37 -11.18 -11.62
N LEU A 3 4.17 -10.83 -12.08
CA LEU A 3 3.22 -10.01 -11.31
C LEU A 3 2.92 -10.59 -9.92
N VAL A 4 2.73 -11.92 -9.81
CA VAL A 4 2.54 -12.59 -8.52
C VAL A 4 3.75 -12.43 -7.59
N GLU A 5 4.97 -12.53 -8.10
CA GLU A 5 6.20 -12.35 -7.30
C GLU A 5 6.34 -10.91 -6.82
N GLN A 6 5.95 -9.95 -7.66
CA GLN A 6 5.91 -8.52 -7.30
C GLN A 6 4.89 -8.26 -6.19
N TYR A 7 3.70 -8.86 -6.33
CA TYR A 7 2.61 -8.75 -5.36
C TYR A 7 3.02 -9.33 -3.99
N ASP A 8 3.49 -10.57 -3.94
CA ASP A 8 3.90 -11.25 -2.71
C ASP A 8 5.02 -10.48 -1.98
N THR A 9 5.97 -9.94 -2.77
CA THR A 9 7.06 -9.12 -2.23
C THR A 9 6.52 -7.85 -1.58
N LEU A 10 5.65 -7.10 -2.25
CA LEU A 10 5.06 -5.88 -1.69
C LEU A 10 4.17 -6.17 -0.49
N LEU A 11 3.40 -7.28 -0.50
CA LEU A 11 2.57 -7.69 0.63
C LEU A 11 3.43 -7.98 1.86
N THR A 12 4.54 -8.69 1.70
CA THR A 12 5.50 -8.95 2.77
C THR A 12 6.09 -7.65 3.33
N ASN A 13 6.41 -6.70 2.46
CA ASN A 13 6.89 -5.38 2.86
C ASN A 13 5.80 -4.59 3.62
N ALA A 14 4.55 -4.61 3.17
CA ALA A 14 3.43 -3.98 3.88
C ALA A 14 3.23 -4.57 5.29
N GLU A 15 3.24 -5.90 5.41
CA GLU A 15 3.16 -6.61 6.71
C GLU A 15 4.31 -6.20 7.64
N SER A 16 5.54 -6.16 7.11
CA SER A 16 6.74 -5.80 7.87
C SER A 16 6.71 -4.34 8.34
N LEU A 17 6.31 -3.42 7.45
CA LEU A 17 6.17 -2.00 7.75
C LEU A 17 5.15 -1.78 8.86
N LEU A 18 3.95 -2.35 8.74
CA LEU A 18 2.92 -2.17 9.76
C LEU A 18 3.38 -2.75 11.11
N HIS A 19 3.94 -3.97 11.11
CA HIS A 19 4.39 -4.62 12.34
C HIS A 19 5.47 -3.82 13.08
N ALA A 20 6.41 -3.21 12.36
CA ALA A 20 7.44 -2.36 12.98
C ALA A 20 6.84 -1.17 13.76
N TYR A 21 5.66 -0.71 13.35
CA TYR A 21 4.94 0.40 13.97
C TYR A 21 3.92 -0.01 15.03
N GLU A 22 3.84 -1.30 15.40
CA GLU A 22 2.86 -1.81 16.37
C GLU A 22 2.85 -1.03 17.68
N ASP A 23 4.02 -0.76 18.25
CA ASP A 23 4.16 -0.04 19.52
C ASP A 23 4.18 1.49 19.36
N ILE A 24 4.39 1.99 18.14
CA ILE A 24 4.42 3.43 17.84
C ILE A 24 3.02 3.96 17.63
N VAL A 25 2.19 3.25 16.85
CA VAL A 25 0.82 3.69 16.52
C VAL A 25 -0.01 3.79 17.79
N LYS A 26 -0.30 5.03 18.19
CA LYS A 26 -1.07 5.32 19.41
C LYS A 26 -2.52 4.88 19.33
N ASN A 27 -3.13 5.05 18.16
CA ASN A 27 -4.52 4.66 17.95
C ASN A 27 -4.59 3.19 17.51
N LYS A 28 -4.85 2.30 18.46
CA LYS A 28 -4.92 0.85 18.20
C LYS A 28 -6.08 0.45 17.29
N GLU A 29 -7.13 1.26 17.15
CA GLU A 29 -8.17 1.00 16.15
C GLU A 29 -7.65 1.25 14.74
N LEU A 30 -6.87 2.31 14.50
CA LEU A 30 -6.22 2.52 13.20
C LEU A 30 -5.23 1.40 12.87
N TYR A 31 -4.47 0.94 13.87
CA TYR A 31 -3.57 -0.19 13.66
C TYR A 31 -4.32 -1.44 13.20
N LYS A 32 -5.46 -1.77 13.84
CA LYS A 32 -6.32 -2.88 13.41
C LYS A 32 -6.89 -2.67 12.02
N GLU A 33 -7.25 -1.45 11.64
CA GLU A 33 -7.69 -1.16 10.28
C GLU A 33 -6.56 -1.38 9.27
N GLY A 34 -5.33 -0.96 9.58
CA GLY A 34 -4.15 -1.31 8.77
C GLY A 34 -3.98 -2.83 8.61
N GLN A 35 -4.19 -3.60 9.68
CA GLN A 35 -4.17 -5.06 9.61
C GLN A 35 -5.29 -5.62 8.73
N ARG A 36 -6.50 -5.03 8.80
CA ARG A 36 -7.63 -5.40 7.95
C ARG A 36 -7.33 -5.15 6.48
N VAL A 37 -6.75 -4.00 6.14
CA VAL A 37 -6.38 -3.66 4.75
C VAL A 37 -5.36 -4.66 4.21
N ILE A 38 -4.30 -4.97 4.96
CA ILE A 38 -3.33 -6.01 4.58
C ILE A 38 -4.00 -7.38 4.44
N GLY A 39 -4.95 -7.70 5.33
CA GLY A 39 -5.76 -8.90 5.28
C GLY A 39 -6.52 -9.03 3.96
N ILE A 40 -7.17 -7.95 3.49
CA ILE A 40 -7.88 -7.92 2.21
C ILE A 40 -6.92 -8.17 1.03
N CYS A 41 -5.75 -7.52 1.01
CA CYS A 41 -4.73 -7.77 -0.02
C CYS A 41 -4.26 -9.24 -0.01
N LYS A 42 -4.09 -9.82 1.17
CA LYS A 42 -3.69 -11.23 1.32
C LYS A 42 -4.77 -12.21 0.90
N GLU A 43 -6.02 -11.91 1.22
CA GLU A 43 -7.16 -12.71 0.79
C GLU A 43 -7.31 -12.68 -0.72
N TRP A 44 -7.15 -11.53 -1.37
CA TRP A 44 -7.19 -11.42 -2.83
C TRP A 44 -6.23 -12.38 -3.56
N ILE A 45 -4.98 -12.51 -3.09
CA ILE A 45 -4.01 -13.40 -3.77
C ILE A 45 -4.21 -14.89 -3.43
N THR A 46 -4.91 -15.19 -2.33
CA THR A 46 -5.09 -16.58 -1.83
C THR A 46 -6.48 -17.16 -2.06
N ASN A 47 -7.49 -16.31 -2.27
CA ASN A 47 -8.90 -16.68 -2.39
C ASN A 47 -9.57 -15.85 -3.50
N ASN A 48 -10.35 -16.49 -4.36
CA ASN A 48 -11.01 -15.84 -5.50
C ASN A 48 -12.31 -15.09 -5.12
N GLU A 49 -12.53 -14.80 -3.84
CA GLU A 49 -13.73 -14.11 -3.34
C GLU A 49 -13.55 -12.59 -3.27
N ILE A 50 -12.31 -12.13 -3.12
CA ILE A 50 -11.94 -10.72 -3.08
C ILE A 50 -11.47 -10.30 -4.48
N THR A 51 -11.90 -9.13 -4.94
CA THR A 51 -11.54 -8.55 -6.23
C THR A 51 -10.59 -7.37 -6.07
N ALA A 52 -9.98 -6.92 -7.16
CA ALA A 52 -9.15 -5.72 -7.13
C ALA A 52 -9.94 -4.47 -6.73
N ASP A 53 -11.26 -4.41 -7.00
CA ASP A 53 -12.13 -3.34 -6.53
C ASP A 53 -12.28 -3.34 -4.99
N ASP A 54 -12.27 -4.50 -4.35
CA ASP A 54 -12.33 -4.59 -2.89
C ASP A 54 -11.05 -4.07 -2.24
N ILE A 55 -9.89 -4.25 -2.88
CA ILE A 55 -8.64 -3.58 -2.48
C ILE A 55 -8.78 -2.07 -2.70
N TYR A 56 -9.31 -1.65 -3.84
CA TYR A 56 -9.49 -0.23 -4.16
C TYR A 56 -10.36 0.51 -3.14
N GLU A 57 -11.44 -0.10 -2.66
CA GLU A 57 -12.31 0.48 -1.64
C GLU A 57 -11.58 0.75 -0.31
N THR A 58 -10.43 0.10 -0.05
CA THR A 58 -9.58 0.42 1.12
C THR A 58 -8.72 1.67 0.95
N VAL A 59 -8.53 2.12 -0.30
CA VAL A 59 -7.72 3.28 -0.69
C VAL A 59 -8.57 4.53 -0.90
N ASP A 60 -9.72 4.38 -1.54
CA ASP A 60 -10.63 5.46 -1.89
C ASP A 60 -12.05 4.96 -1.68
N SER A 61 -12.54 5.16 -0.46
CA SER A 61 -13.81 4.62 0.01
C SER A 61 -14.97 5.59 -0.22
N GLN A 62 -16.19 5.08 -0.39
CA GLN A 62 -17.36 5.94 -0.56
C GLN A 62 -17.70 6.79 0.67
N ASP A 63 -17.36 6.32 1.86
CA ASP A 63 -17.60 7.01 3.13
C ASP A 63 -16.42 7.88 3.59
N GLY A 64 -15.30 7.85 2.83
CA GLY A 64 -14.07 8.57 3.14
C GLY A 64 -13.34 8.03 4.36
N TYR A 65 -13.62 6.81 4.81
CA TYR A 65 -12.86 6.12 5.83
C TYR A 65 -11.93 5.07 5.20
N ASP A 66 -10.84 5.56 4.61
CA ASP A 66 -9.82 4.77 3.93
C ASP A 66 -8.42 5.01 4.51
N ILE A 67 -7.48 4.19 4.06
CA ILE A 67 -6.10 4.20 4.57
C ILE A 67 -5.36 5.50 4.23
N VAL A 68 -5.80 6.24 3.20
CA VAL A 68 -5.22 7.54 2.85
C VAL A 68 -5.44 8.54 3.99
N GLU A 69 -6.65 8.60 4.54
CA GLU A 69 -7.01 9.52 5.61
C GLU A 69 -6.22 9.29 6.91
N PHE A 70 -5.74 8.06 7.15
CA PHE A 70 -5.01 7.73 8.38
C PHE A 70 -3.71 8.53 8.52
N GLY A 71 -3.08 8.91 7.40
CA GLY A 71 -1.90 9.75 7.35
C GLY A 71 -2.14 11.24 7.66
N TYR A 72 -3.40 11.68 7.76
CA TYR A 72 -3.78 13.08 7.95
C TYR A 72 -4.56 13.36 9.24
N LEU A 73 -4.75 12.32 10.08
CA LEU A 73 -5.52 12.45 11.31
C LEU A 73 -4.86 13.38 12.33
N LYS A 74 -5.68 14.16 13.05
CA LYS A 74 -5.19 15.02 14.12
C LYS A 74 -4.62 14.20 15.27
N GLY A 75 -3.40 14.52 15.69
CA GLY A 75 -2.76 13.95 16.89
C GLY A 75 -1.81 12.77 16.62
N ILE A 76 -1.63 12.37 15.36
CA ILE A 76 -0.58 11.43 14.95
C ILE A 76 0.79 12.13 14.91
N THR A 77 1.87 11.36 15.04
CA THR A 77 3.23 11.88 14.88
C THR A 77 3.58 12.03 13.40
N GLU A 78 4.61 12.83 13.10
CA GLU A 78 5.14 12.94 11.73
C GLU A 78 5.59 11.55 11.20
N GLU A 79 6.18 10.75 12.08
CA GLU A 79 6.63 9.40 11.76
C GLU A 79 5.46 8.45 11.44
N GLU A 80 4.40 8.48 12.24
CA GLU A 80 3.17 7.72 11.97
C GLU A 80 2.54 8.15 10.63
N SER A 81 2.53 9.46 10.34
CA SER A 81 2.02 9.99 9.07
C SER A 81 2.80 9.43 7.86
N TYR A 82 4.13 9.37 7.94
CA TYR A 82 4.94 8.80 6.86
C TYR A 82 4.75 7.30 6.70
N MET A 83 4.60 6.56 7.80
CA MET A 83 4.31 5.13 7.74
C MET A 83 2.97 4.90 7.02
N TRP A 84 1.91 5.62 7.40
CA TRP A 84 0.60 5.50 6.74
C TRP A 84 0.70 5.87 5.26
N ALA A 85 1.39 6.96 4.92
CA ALA A 85 1.59 7.34 3.53
C ALA A 85 2.33 6.25 2.72
N LEU A 86 3.35 5.61 3.30
CA LEU A 86 4.08 4.55 2.61
C LEU A 86 3.25 3.28 2.47
N LEU A 87 2.50 2.91 3.52
CA LEU A 87 1.60 1.77 3.49
C LEU A 87 0.51 1.98 2.43
N THR A 88 -0.11 3.16 2.39
CA THR A 88 -1.06 3.57 1.34
C THR A 88 -0.44 3.42 -0.06
N ASN A 89 0.76 3.95 -0.27
CA ASN A 89 1.45 3.82 -1.56
C ASN A 89 1.68 2.36 -1.96
N ILE A 90 2.08 1.50 -1.01
CA ILE A 90 2.23 0.06 -1.25
C ILE A 90 0.89 -0.57 -1.63
N VAL A 91 -0.20 -0.26 -0.90
CA VAL A 91 -1.55 -0.78 -1.19
C VAL A 91 -2.05 -0.32 -2.56
N CYS A 92 -1.82 0.94 -2.96
CA CYS A 92 -2.14 1.42 -4.29
C CYS A 92 -1.42 0.62 -5.39
N VAL A 93 -0.16 0.23 -5.16
CA VAL A 93 0.60 -0.59 -6.13
C VAL A 93 0.12 -2.04 -6.14
N LEU A 94 -0.18 -2.61 -4.97
CA LEU A 94 -0.82 -3.92 -4.87
C LEU A 94 -2.14 -3.94 -5.67
N CYS A 95 -2.98 -2.92 -5.47
CA CYS A 95 -4.20 -2.72 -6.23
C CYS A 95 -3.93 -2.63 -7.75
N SER A 96 -2.96 -1.82 -8.18
CA SER A 96 -2.58 -1.71 -9.60
C SER A 96 -2.09 -3.04 -10.20
N ILE A 97 -1.36 -3.86 -9.45
CA ILE A 97 -0.96 -5.21 -9.87
C ILE A 97 -2.20 -6.12 -9.96
N ALA A 98 -3.12 -6.03 -9.00
CA ALA A 98 -4.34 -6.81 -8.98
C ALA A 98 -5.23 -6.55 -10.21
N TYR A 99 -5.44 -5.27 -10.55
CA TYR A 99 -6.14 -4.88 -11.77
C TYR A 99 -5.49 -5.45 -13.04
N GLN A 100 -4.15 -5.50 -13.09
CA GLN A 100 -3.43 -6.11 -14.21
C GLN A 100 -3.63 -7.63 -14.29
N MET A 101 -3.56 -8.33 -13.15
CA MET A 101 -3.75 -9.78 -13.09
C MET A 101 -5.19 -10.19 -13.44
N GLU A 102 -6.18 -9.39 -13.05
CA GLU A 102 -7.59 -9.57 -13.40
C GLU A 102 -7.93 -9.14 -14.83
N ASN A 103 -7.02 -8.49 -15.55
CA ASN A 103 -7.25 -7.91 -16.89
C ASN A 103 -8.43 -6.92 -16.90
N GLN A 104 -8.53 -6.09 -15.85
CA GLN A 104 -9.56 -5.07 -15.73
C GLN A 104 -9.48 -4.07 -16.89
N LYS A 105 -10.64 -3.61 -17.36
CA LYS A 105 -10.77 -2.72 -18.54
C LYS A 105 -10.70 -1.24 -18.21
N TYR A 106 -10.73 -0.90 -16.93
CA TYR A 106 -10.62 0.46 -16.42
C TYR A 106 -9.54 0.51 -15.34
N VAL A 107 -9.12 1.73 -15.01
CA VAL A 107 -8.23 2.02 -13.89
C VAL A 107 -8.89 3.16 -13.12
N PRO A 108 -9.22 2.98 -11.83
CA PRO A 108 -9.78 4.05 -11.02
C PRO A 108 -8.81 5.23 -10.82
N GLN A 109 -9.37 6.41 -10.54
CA GLN A 109 -8.62 7.66 -10.48
C GLN A 109 -7.47 7.64 -9.45
N ALA A 110 -7.69 7.11 -8.24
CA ALA A 110 -6.67 7.14 -7.19
C ALA A 110 -5.41 6.32 -7.52
N ILE A 111 -5.50 5.35 -8.44
CA ILE A 111 -4.37 4.54 -8.89
C ILE A 111 -3.98 4.79 -10.35
N GLU A 112 -4.67 5.69 -11.05
CA GLU A 112 -4.41 6.01 -12.45
C GLU A 112 -3.00 6.59 -12.64
N CYS A 113 -2.49 7.30 -11.62
CA CYS A 113 -1.15 7.88 -11.61
C CYS A 113 -0.02 6.84 -11.69
N ILE A 114 -0.26 5.58 -11.34
CA ILE A 114 0.77 4.55 -11.25
C ILE A 114 1.22 4.10 -12.64
N ILE A 115 2.50 4.32 -12.93
CA ILE A 115 3.16 3.91 -14.18
C ILE A 115 3.49 2.41 -14.10
N LYS A 116 2.66 1.58 -14.73
CA LYS A 116 2.73 0.10 -14.68
C LYS A 116 4.12 -0.44 -15.04
N GLU A 117 4.79 0.14 -16.03
CA GLU A 117 6.12 -0.28 -16.50
C GLU A 117 7.22 -0.07 -15.47
N LYS A 118 6.98 0.73 -14.43
CA LYS A 118 7.95 1.05 -13.38
C LYS A 118 7.68 0.32 -12.07
N ILE A 119 6.57 -0.41 -11.94
CA ILE A 119 6.21 -1.16 -10.74
C ILE A 119 7.33 -2.13 -10.33
N GLU A 120 7.90 -2.89 -11.27
CA GLU A 120 8.98 -3.84 -10.95
C GLU A 120 10.19 -3.15 -10.30
N ARG A 121 10.56 -1.95 -10.77
CA ARG A 121 11.68 -1.20 -10.20
C ARG A 121 11.37 -0.71 -8.80
N PHE A 122 10.15 -0.27 -8.56
CA PHE A 122 9.68 0.11 -7.23
C PHE A 122 9.69 -1.06 -6.26
N VAL A 123 9.19 -2.23 -6.67
CA VAL A 123 9.20 -3.46 -5.85
C VAL A 123 10.63 -3.81 -5.44
N ILE A 124 11.57 -3.81 -6.39
CA ILE A 124 12.99 -4.08 -6.13
C ILE A 124 13.56 -3.04 -5.15
N PHE A 125 13.26 -1.76 -5.37
CA PHE A 125 13.75 -0.67 -4.52
C PHE A 125 13.24 -0.82 -3.08
N ILE A 126 11.94 -0.98 -2.88
CA ILE A 126 11.34 -1.15 -1.54
C ILE A 126 11.94 -2.36 -0.84
N ASN A 127 12.00 -3.51 -1.51
CA ASN A 127 12.51 -4.73 -0.91
C ASN A 127 14.00 -4.66 -0.49
N GLN A 128 14.78 -3.75 -1.10
CA GLN A 128 16.20 -3.58 -0.79
C GLN A 128 16.49 -2.47 0.22
N ASN A 129 15.63 -1.45 0.29
CA ASN A 129 15.93 -0.19 1.00
C ASN A 129 14.90 0.15 2.08
N MET A 130 13.79 -0.58 2.20
CA MET A 130 12.83 -0.31 3.25
C MET A 130 13.30 -0.95 4.56
N ASP A 131 14.18 -0.23 5.27
CA ASP A 131 14.36 -0.43 6.71
C ASP A 131 13.34 0.43 7.46
N ALA A 132 12.51 -0.22 8.29
CA ALA A 132 11.46 0.46 9.00
C ALA A 132 12.06 1.52 9.95
N HIS A 133 11.39 2.67 10.08
CA HIS A 133 11.82 3.84 10.88
C HIS A 133 13.01 4.65 10.35
N GLU A 134 13.89 4.10 9.50
CA GLU A 134 15.05 4.85 8.98
C GLU A 134 14.77 5.44 7.58
N ASP A 135 14.27 4.63 6.64
CA ASP A 135 14.30 4.98 5.20
C ASP A 135 12.92 5.23 4.58
N ILE A 136 11.88 5.39 5.40
CA ILE A 136 10.50 5.62 4.93
C ILE A 136 10.40 6.87 4.04
N LYS A 137 11.08 7.96 4.43
CA LYS A 137 11.10 9.21 3.65
C LYS A 137 11.72 9.00 2.26
N GLU A 138 12.76 8.18 2.17
CA GLU A 138 13.39 7.86 0.89
C GLU A 138 12.48 7.00 0.02
N CYS A 139 11.79 6.01 0.60
CA CYS A 139 10.79 5.20 -0.08
C CYS A 139 9.62 6.05 -0.63
N LEU A 140 9.10 6.98 0.17
CA LEU A 140 8.08 7.94 -0.27
C LEU A 140 8.57 8.83 -1.42
N LYS A 141 9.80 9.35 -1.30
CA LYS A 141 10.40 10.17 -2.35
C LYS A 141 10.56 9.38 -3.64
N TYR A 142 11.08 8.15 -3.56
CA TYR A 142 11.25 7.29 -4.73
C TYR A 142 9.91 7.05 -5.42
N PHE A 143 8.86 6.71 -4.66
CA PHE A 143 7.51 6.53 -5.19
C PHE A 143 7.04 7.77 -5.98
N ASN A 144 7.11 8.94 -5.37
CA ASN A 144 6.63 10.20 -5.97
C ASN A 144 7.42 10.60 -7.22
N GLU A 145 8.76 10.43 -7.21
CA GLU A 145 9.61 10.86 -8.33
C GLU A 145 9.65 9.85 -9.49
N ASN A 146 9.35 8.58 -9.21
CA ASN A 146 9.58 7.51 -10.18
C ASN A 146 8.31 6.77 -10.57
N LEU A 147 7.35 6.55 -9.68
CA LEU A 147 6.23 5.63 -9.94
C LEU A 147 4.95 6.33 -10.38
N CYS A 148 4.78 7.61 -10.04
CA CYS A 148 3.61 8.41 -10.43
C CYS A 148 3.98 9.47 -11.50
N TYR A 149 2.99 9.97 -12.25
CA TYR A 149 3.14 11.11 -13.17
C TYR A 149 2.72 12.45 -12.55
#